data_AF-A0A6I5REP0-F1
#
_entry.id   AF-A0A6I5REP0-F1
#
_cell.length_a   1.000
_cell.length_b   1.000
_cell.length_c   1.000
_cell.angle_alpha   90.00
_cell.angle_beta   90.00
_cell.angle_gamma   90.00
#
_symmetry.space_group_name_H-M   'P 1'
#
loop_
_entity.id
_entity.type
_entity.pdbx_description
1 polymer ?
#
loop_
_entity_poly.entity_id
_entity_poly.type
_entity_poly.pdbx_seq_one_letter_code
_entity_poly.pdbx_strand_id
1 'polypeptide(L)'
;MAFFENFVAVIRQKWLDYVQANQAWLELQMRQTSVRTPDGGRRPSSFLILGVVNALEPKLGNLMVPFYQLNSDEDALVEVLGLNFDPEMALDNNTVPPTLEAENTDTSDTPLLSDSVEDL
;
A
#
# COMPACT_ATOMS: atom_id res chain seq x y z
N MET A 1 -17.02 12.24 2.69
CA MET A 1 -15.56 12.26 2.43
C MET A 1 -15.11 11.21 1.39
N ALA A 2 -15.97 10.25 1.03
CA ALA A 2 -15.68 9.19 0.06
C ALA A 2 -15.08 9.60 -1.30
N PHE A 3 -15.34 10.82 -1.79
CA PHE A 3 -14.75 11.28 -3.06
C PHE A 3 -13.23 11.39 -3.00
N PHE A 4 -12.69 12.03 -1.96
CA PHE A 4 -11.25 12.23 -1.82
C PHE A 4 -10.53 10.91 -1.50
N GLU A 5 -11.11 10.08 -0.65
CA GLU A 5 -10.59 8.74 -0.33
C GLU A 5 -10.53 7.85 -1.58
N ASN A 6 -11.60 7.81 -2.38
CA ASN A 6 -11.62 7.07 -3.64
C ASN A 6 -10.60 7.64 -4.64
N PHE A 7 -10.46 8.96 -4.69
CA PHE A 7 -9.47 9.62 -5.55
C PHE A 7 -8.04 9.25 -5.17
N VAL A 8 -7.71 9.28 -3.88
CA VAL A 8 -6.41 8.84 -3.34
C VAL A 8 -6.16 7.36 -3.64
N ALA A 9 -7.16 6.50 -3.48
CA ALA A 9 -7.05 5.08 -3.82
C ALA A 9 -6.72 4.86 -5.30
N VAL A 10 -7.37 5.60 -6.21
CA VAL A 10 -7.07 5.54 -7.65
C VAL A 10 -5.64 6.01 -7.95
N ILE A 11 -5.20 7.11 -7.33
CA ILE A 11 -3.81 7.59 -7.48
C ILE A 11 -2.82 6.54 -7.01
N ARG A 12 -3.06 5.94 -5.84
CA ARG A 12 -2.21 4.90 -5.27
C ARG A 12 -2.08 3.72 -6.22
N GLN A 13 -3.19 3.25 -6.79
CA GLN A 13 -3.16 2.14 -7.74
C GLN A 13 -2.34 2.51 -8.99
N LYS A 14 -2.59 3.68 -9.58
CA LYS A 14 -1.84 4.15 -10.76
C LYS A 14 -0.34 4.27 -10.47
N TRP A 15 0.02 4.72 -9.28
CA TRP A 15 1.42 4.79 -8.84
C TRP A 15 2.05 3.40 -8.78
N LEU A 16 1.38 2.42 -8.17
CA LEU A 16 1.86 1.03 -8.12
C LEU A 16 1.99 0.40 -9.51
N ASP A 17 1.01 0.61 -10.39
CA ASP A 17 1.07 0.12 -11.78
C ASP A 17 2.27 0.72 -12.53
N TYR A 18 2.54 2.01 -12.32
CA TYR A 18 3.72 2.67 -12.88
C TYR A 18 5.01 2.10 -12.32
N VAL A 19 5.09 1.87 -11.01
CA VAL A 19 6.27 1.28 -10.37
C VAL A 19 6.54 -0.10 -10.96
N GLN A 20 5.52 -0.95 -11.05
CA GLN A 20 5.63 -2.29 -11.62
C GLN A 20 6.12 -2.26 -13.07
N ALA A 21 5.62 -1.32 -13.89
CA ALA A 21 6.02 -1.20 -15.29
C ALA A 21 7.44 -0.61 -15.48
N ASN A 22 7.97 0.12 -14.48
CA ASN A 22 9.20 0.92 -14.62
C ASN A 22 10.25 0.61 -13.53
N GLN A 23 10.20 -0.59 -12.92
CA GLN A 23 11.06 -0.98 -11.79
C GLN A 23 12.54 -0.68 -12.04
N ALA A 24 13.10 -1.14 -13.17
CA ALA A 24 14.52 -0.95 -13.48
C ALA A 24 14.95 0.53 -13.57
N TRP A 25 14.07 1.41 -14.06
CA TRP A 25 14.36 2.85 -14.12
C TRP A 25 14.25 3.49 -12.73
N LEU A 26 13.24 3.09 -11.94
CA LEU A 26 13.07 3.57 -10.57
C LEU A 26 14.23 3.16 -9.67
N GLU A 27 14.69 1.91 -9.75
CA GLU A 27 15.88 1.45 -9.03
C GLU A 27 17.10 2.33 -9.32
N LEU A 28 17.30 2.70 -10.59
CA LEU A 28 18.40 3.57 -10.99
C LEU A 28 18.26 4.99 -10.41
N GLN A 29 17.04 5.54 -10.40
CA GLN A 29 16.75 6.84 -9.77
C GLN A 29 16.95 6.79 -8.26
N MET A 30 16.44 5.75 -7.60
CA MET A 30 16.52 5.58 -6.15
C MET A 30 17.95 5.36 -5.64
N ARG A 31 18.85 4.85 -6.49
CA ARG A 31 20.29 4.79 -6.17
C ARG A 31 20.91 6.17 -5.99
N GLN A 32 20.39 7.18 -6.69
CA GLN A 32 20.86 8.56 -6.58
C GLN A 32 20.17 9.28 -5.41
N THR A 33 18.85 9.20 -5.37
CA THR A 33 18.03 9.92 -4.39
C THR A 33 16.87 9.04 -3.92
N SER A 34 16.89 8.67 -2.64
CA SER A 34 15.81 7.94 -1.98
C SER A 34 15.47 8.58 -0.64
N VAL A 35 14.19 8.57 -0.28
CA VAL A 35 13.68 9.04 1.00
C VAL A 35 13.26 7.83 1.84
N ARG A 36 13.58 7.84 3.14
CA ARG A 36 13.11 6.79 4.06
C ARG A 36 11.63 6.95 4.34
N THR A 37 10.91 5.83 4.34
CA THR A 37 9.48 5.80 4.61
C THR A 37 9.18 5.31 6.03
N PRO A 38 8.01 5.64 6.60
CA PRO A 38 7.63 5.24 7.96
C PRO A 38 7.51 3.72 8.16
N ASP A 39 7.23 2.98 7.09
CA ASP A 39 7.17 1.51 7.05
C ASP A 39 8.55 0.83 7.01
N GLY A 40 9.64 1.61 7.10
CA GLY A 40 11.02 1.12 7.18
C GLY A 40 11.69 0.88 5.83
N GLY A 41 10.95 1.08 4.73
CA GLY A 41 11.47 0.97 3.37
C GLY A 41 12.00 2.30 2.81
N ARG A 42 11.97 2.40 1.48
CA ARG A 42 12.40 3.59 0.74
C ARG A 42 11.43 3.91 -0.38
N ARG A 43 11.37 5.20 -0.71
CA ARG A 43 10.66 5.70 -1.88
C ARG A 43 11.52 6.67 -2.69
N PRO A 44 11.18 6.91 -3.96
CA PRO A 44 11.75 8.01 -4.72
C PRO A 44 11.46 9.38 -4.10
N SER A 45 12.14 10.43 -4.60
CA SER A 45 11.88 11.80 -4.16
C SER A 45 10.42 12.22 -4.39
N SER A 46 9.92 13.10 -3.53
CA SER A 46 8.53 13.55 -3.59
C SER A 46 8.19 14.27 -4.90
N PHE A 47 9.12 15.07 -5.44
CA PHE A 47 8.94 15.68 -6.76
C PHE A 47 8.77 14.65 -7.89
N LEU A 48 9.51 13.52 -7.84
CA LEU A 48 9.35 12.46 -8.82
C LEU A 48 7.96 11.82 -8.71
N ILE A 49 7.56 11.45 -7.49
CA ILE A 49 6.24 10.86 -7.24
C ILE A 49 5.15 11.81 -7.75
N LEU A 50 5.15 13.07 -7.30
CA LEU A 50 4.16 14.08 -7.67
C LEU A 50 4.14 14.35 -9.18
N GLY A 51 5.30 14.42 -9.83
CA GLY A 51 5.40 14.59 -11.28
C GLY A 51 4.76 13.44 -12.05
N VAL A 52 5.04 12.20 -11.64
CA VAL A 52 4.47 11.00 -12.25
C VAL A 52 2.97 10.93 -12.01
N VAL A 53 2.50 11.06 -10.77
CA VAL A 53 1.06 10.93 -10.49
C VAL A 53 0.24 12.05 -11.11
N ASN A 54 0.81 13.25 -11.27
CA ASN A 54 0.17 14.35 -12.00
C ASN A 54 0.04 14.04 -13.51
N ALA A 55 0.99 13.31 -14.09
CA ALA A 55 0.89 12.84 -15.49
C ALA A 55 -0.12 11.69 -15.65
N LEU A 56 -0.20 10.79 -14.67
CA LEU A 56 -1.11 9.64 -14.68
C LEU A 56 -2.56 10.01 -14.37
N GLU A 57 -2.79 11.02 -13.53
CA GLU A 57 -4.10 11.54 -13.16
C GLU A 57 -4.12 13.07 -13.27
N PRO A 58 -4.42 13.62 -14.47
CA PRO A 58 -4.42 15.07 -14.70
C PRO A 58 -5.38 15.84 -13.78
N LYS A 59 -6.41 15.19 -13.22
CA LYS A 59 -7.31 15.82 -12.24
C LYS A 59 -6.59 16.18 -10.93
N LEU A 60 -5.48 15.50 -10.61
CA LEU A 60 -4.63 15.85 -9.48
C LEU A 60 -4.04 17.26 -9.64
N GLY A 61 -3.68 17.67 -10.86
CA GLY A 61 -3.13 19.00 -11.14
C GLY A 61 -4.04 20.15 -10.69
N ASN A 62 -5.36 19.96 -10.76
CA ASN A 62 -6.34 20.95 -10.28
C ASN A 62 -6.32 21.08 -8.74
N LEU A 63 -5.91 20.04 -8.02
CA LEU A 63 -5.76 20.04 -6.56
C LEU A 63 -4.35 20.46 -6.12
N MET A 64 -3.33 20.22 -6.96
CA MET A 64 -1.95 20.58 -6.62
C MET A 64 -1.76 22.08 -6.45
N VAL A 65 -2.39 22.92 -7.29
CA VAL A 65 -2.26 24.40 -7.17
C VAL A 65 -2.73 24.91 -5.80
N PRO A 66 -3.96 24.62 -5.34
CA PRO A 66 -4.40 25.09 -4.03
C PRO A 66 -3.65 24.43 -2.87
N PHE A 67 -3.27 23.15 -2.97
CA PHE A 67 -2.49 22.50 -1.90
C PHE A 67 -1.09 23.08 -1.77
N TYR A 68 -0.41 23.36 -2.88
CA TYR A 68 0.94 23.94 -2.87
C TYR A 68 0.95 25.39 -2.34
N GLN A 69 -0.12 26.15 -2.60
CA GLN A 69 -0.29 27.49 -2.02
C GLN A 69 -0.48 27.45 -0.50
N LEU A 70 -1.07 26.38 0.03
CA LEU A 70 -1.32 26.22 1.46
C LEU A 70 -0.09 25.65 2.19
N ASN A 71 0.56 24.65 1.59
CA ASN A 71 1.80 24.06 2.08
C ASN A 71 2.65 23.63 0.88
N SER A 72 3.83 24.23 0.75
CA SER A 72 4.78 23.93 -0.32
C SER A 72 5.68 22.73 -0.02
N ASP A 73 5.53 22.09 1.14
CA ASP A 73 6.27 20.88 1.53
C ASP A 73 5.80 19.68 0.70
N GLU A 74 6.63 19.23 -0.21
CA GLU A 74 6.38 18.11 -1.10
C GLU A 74 6.22 16.77 -0.37
N ASP A 75 6.90 16.56 0.77
CA ASP A 75 6.77 15.35 1.56
C ASP A 75 5.41 15.30 2.26
N ALA A 76 4.95 16.43 2.79
CA ALA A 76 3.61 16.54 3.35
C ALA A 76 2.51 16.31 2.29
N LEU A 77 2.72 16.77 1.05
CA LEU A 77 1.79 16.50 -0.05
C LEU A 77 1.73 15.01 -0.41
N VAL A 78 2.89 14.35 -0.49
CA VAL A 78 2.98 12.89 -0.71
C VAL A 78 2.29 12.11 0.42
N GLU A 79 2.42 12.57 1.66
CA GLU A 79 1.75 11.98 2.83
C GLU A 79 0.22 12.13 2.75
N VAL A 80 -0.30 13.32 2.44
CA VAL A 80 -1.74 13.58 2.27
C VAL A 80 -2.34 12.74 1.14
N LEU A 81 -1.57 12.49 0.07
CA LEU A 81 -1.96 11.60 -1.02
C LEU A 81 -1.82 10.11 -0.67
N GLY A 82 -1.39 9.75 0.54
CA GLY A 82 -1.23 8.36 0.95
C GLY A 82 -0.13 7.62 0.19
N LEU A 83 0.88 8.34 -0.31
CA LEU A 83 1.98 7.82 -1.13
C LEU A 83 3.31 7.71 -0.37
N ASN A 84 3.32 8.00 0.94
CA ASN A 84 4.51 7.92 1.79
C ASN A 84 4.75 6.49 2.30
N PHE A 85 4.95 5.55 1.38
CA PHE A 85 5.23 4.13 1.67
C PHE A 85 6.24 3.58 0.67
N ASP A 86 6.81 2.42 0.97
CA ASP A 86 7.72 1.73 0.05
C ASP A 86 6.93 1.03 -1.08
N PRO A 87 7.08 1.47 -2.34
CA PRO A 87 6.28 0.95 -3.42
C PRO A 87 6.64 -0.49 -3.82
N GLU A 88 7.88 -0.94 -3.59
CA GLU A 88 8.28 -2.32 -3.88
C GLU A 88 7.70 -3.27 -2.83
N MET A 89 7.80 -2.93 -1.55
CA MET A 89 7.17 -3.70 -0.47
C MET A 89 5.65 -3.78 -0.64
N ALA A 90 5.01 -2.71 -1.10
CA ALA A 90 3.57 -2.70 -1.36
C ALA A 90 3.17 -3.60 -2.55
N LEU A 91 4.03 -3.74 -3.56
CA LEU A 91 3.80 -4.67 -4.68
C LEU A 91 3.94 -6.12 -4.22
N ASP A 92 4.97 -6.44 -3.43
CA ASP A 92 5.20 -7.79 -2.91
C ASP A 92 4.01 -8.27 -2.05
N ASN A 93 3.50 -7.41 -1.17
CA ASN A 93 2.33 -7.72 -0.36
C ASN A 93 1.04 -7.92 -1.18
N ASN A 94 0.95 -7.36 -2.39
CA ASN A 94 -0.20 -7.52 -3.27
C ASN A 94 -0.13 -8.79 -4.14
N THR A 95 1.03 -9.47 -4.19
CA THR A 95 1.21 -10.75 -4.91
C THR A 95 0.79 -11.98 -4.11
N VAL A 96 0.53 -11.83 -2.82
CA VAL A 96 -0.13 -12.86 -2.01
C VAL A 96 -1.63 -12.56 -2.06
N PRO A 97 -2.45 -13.28 -2.86
CA PRO A 97 -3.88 -13.24 -2.64
C PRO A 97 -4.12 -13.64 -1.17
N PRO A 98 -4.97 -12.92 -0.42
CA PRO A 98 -5.38 -13.39 0.89
C PRO A 98 -6.18 -14.67 0.63
N THR A 99 -5.51 -15.82 0.67
CA THR A 99 -6.16 -17.07 1.01
C THR A 99 -6.57 -16.89 2.46
N LEU A 100 -7.71 -16.22 2.65
CA LEU A 100 -8.53 -16.40 3.83
C LEU A 100 -8.84 -17.89 3.83
N GLU A 101 -8.11 -18.65 4.63
CA GLU A 101 -8.48 -19.99 5.02
C GLU A 101 -9.89 -19.87 5.60
N ALA A 102 -10.88 -20.27 4.81
CA ALA A 102 -12.25 -20.39 5.24
C ALA A 102 -12.29 -21.60 6.19
N GLU A 103 -12.08 -21.38 7.48
CA GLU A 103 -12.39 -22.37 8.50
C GLU A 103 -13.89 -22.28 8.82
N ASN A 104 -14.66 -23.11 8.13
CA ASN A 104 -16.02 -23.53 8.43
C ASN A 104 -16.13 -24.92 7.78
N THR A 105 -16.42 -26.04 8.45
CA THR A 105 -17.48 -26.27 9.43
C THR A 105 -17.23 -27.54 10.25
N ASP A 106 -17.69 -27.52 11.51
CA ASP A 106 -18.33 -28.61 12.28
C ASP A 106 -18.30 -30.03 11.70
N THR A 107 -17.81 -30.98 12.50
CA THR A 107 -18.61 -32.18 12.79
C THR A 107 -18.23 -32.77 14.15
N SER A 108 -19.24 -32.83 15.00
CA SER A 108 -19.39 -33.66 16.19
C SER A 108 -18.66 -35.01 16.15
N ASP A 109 -17.89 -35.30 17.20
CA ASP A 109 -17.93 -36.60 17.85
C ASP A 109 -17.49 -36.47 19.31
N THR A 110 -18.47 -36.61 20.19
CA THR A 110 -18.27 -36.80 21.63
C THR A 110 -18.13 -38.31 21.87
N PRO A 111 -17.03 -38.81 22.45
CA PRO A 111 -17.04 -40.15 23.03
C PRO A 111 -17.31 -40.04 24.54
N LEU A 112 -18.44 -40.65 24.89
CA LEU A 112 -18.91 -41.07 26.21
C LEU A 112 -17.82 -41.36 27.26
N LEU A 113 -18.11 -40.91 28.48
CA LEU A 113 -17.68 -41.53 29.73
C LEU A 113 -18.30 -42.94 29.87
N SER A 114 -17.44 -43.96 29.85
CA SER A 114 -17.61 -45.31 30.43
C SER A 114 -16.24 -45.98 30.33
N ASP A 115 -15.64 -46.65 31.31
CA ASP A 115 -16.19 -47.34 32.46
C ASP A 115 -15.08 -47.48 33.53
N SER A 116 -15.51 -47.66 34.78
CA SER A 116 -14.62 -47.97 35.91
C SER A 116 -14.20 -49.44 35.85
N VAL A 117 -12.91 -49.76 36.00
CA VAL A 117 -12.37 -50.87 36.83
C VAL A 117 -10.85 -50.90 36.71
N GLU A 118 -10.13 -50.63 37.80
CA GLU A 118 -8.73 -51.02 37.96
C GLU A 118 -8.57 -51.64 39.36
N ASP A 119 -8.61 -52.96 39.40
CA ASP A 119 -8.20 -53.80 40.54
C ASP A 119 -6.67 -53.83 40.58
N LEU A 120 -6.07 -53.36 41.68
CA LEU A 120 -4.83 -53.88 42.28
C LEU A 120 -4.81 -53.62 43.80
#